data_AF-A0A1Z9T2Y5-F1
#
_entry.id   AF-A0A1Z9T2Y5-F1
#
_cell.length_a   1.000
_cell.length_b   1.000
_cell.length_c   1.000
_cell.angle_alpha   90.00
_cell.angle_beta   90.00
_cell.angle_gamma   90.00
#
_symmetry.space_group_name_H-M   'P 1'
#
loop_
_entity.id
_entity.type
_entity.pdbx_description
1 polymer ?
#
loop_
_entity_poly.entity_id
_entity_poly.type
_entity_poly.pdbx_seq_one_letter_code
_entity_poly.pdbx_strand_id
1 'polypeptide(L)'
;MDALRGDRYDQQAVREQLNKVFEFVNENRDAISNGVCMKIIRFIKDVDESIENTVGLEMHGTPISLRAYCLVFIYVFPIVFIPTLVNDLAASSPLVVYCLAMIHGFILISLYNVQDAMEDPFDQVGLDDIKLEEFHFEKPGKLFDTPQEQTAP
;
A
#
# COMPACT_ATOMS: atom_id res chain seq x y z
N MET A 1 15.77 -5.26 4.56
CA MET A 1 14.46 -4.65 4.27
C MET A 1 13.69 -5.65 3.43
N ASP A 2 13.51 -6.86 3.98
CA ASP A 2 12.79 -7.96 3.33
C ASP A 2 11.35 -8.08 3.88
N ALA A 3 10.99 -7.22 4.85
CA ALA A 3 9.71 -7.26 5.55
C ALA A 3 8.50 -6.82 4.71
N LEU A 4 8.71 -6.27 3.51
CA LEU A 4 7.63 -5.87 2.57
C LEU A 4 7.74 -6.56 1.21
N ARG A 5 8.80 -7.37 0.98
CA ARG A 5 9.01 -8.10 -0.27
C ARG A 5 9.14 -9.58 0.05
N GLY A 6 8.01 -10.23 0.32
CA GLY A 6 7.89 -11.68 0.21
C GLY A 6 8.19 -12.53 1.45
N ASP A 7 8.51 -11.94 2.60
CA ASP A 7 8.41 -12.63 3.90
C ASP A 7 7.49 -11.82 4.79
N ARG A 8 6.64 -12.50 5.58
CA ARG A 8 5.64 -11.86 6.44
C ARG A 8 6.28 -10.67 7.17
N TYR A 9 5.69 -9.48 7.04
CA TYR A 9 6.09 -8.30 7.80
C TYR A 9 6.35 -8.69 9.25
N ASP A 10 7.64 -8.71 9.63
CA ASP A 10 8.03 -9.06 10.98
C ASP A 10 7.90 -7.82 11.86
N GLN A 11 6.67 -7.61 12.32
CA GLN A 11 6.31 -6.56 13.25
C GLN A 11 7.21 -6.58 14.50
N GLN A 12 7.68 -7.75 14.93
CA GLN A 12 8.57 -7.87 16.09
C GLN A 12 9.95 -7.34 15.77
N ALA A 13 10.52 -7.68 14.61
CA ALA A 13 11.82 -7.17 14.19
C ALA A 13 11.84 -5.63 14.09
N VAL A 14 10.81 -5.01 13.49
CA VAL A 14 10.72 -3.54 13.38
C VAL A 14 10.58 -2.88 14.76
N ARG A 15 9.71 -3.42 15.61
CA ARG A 15 9.55 -2.95 17.00
C ARG A 15 10.85 -3.09 17.80
N GLU A 16 11.60 -4.16 17.59
CA GLU A 16 12.88 -4.37 18.27
C GLU A 16 13.94 -3.35 17.85
N GLN A 17 13.98 -2.97 16.57
CA GLN A 17 14.87 -1.88 16.11
C GLN A 17 14.45 -0.52 16.66
N LEU A 18 13.15 -0.22 16.71
CA LEU A 18 12.63 1.00 17.34
C LEU A 18 13.01 1.08 18.83
N ASN A 19 12.89 -0.03 19.55
CA ASN A 19 13.29 -0.11 20.95
C ASN A 19 14.79 0.15 21.14
N LYS A 20 15.65 -0.36 20.26
CA LYS A 20 17.10 -0.08 20.30
C LYS A 20 17.40 1.41 20.12
N VAL A 21 16.69 2.09 19.22
CA VAL A 21 16.82 3.54 19.04
C VAL A 21 16.36 4.29 20.29
N PHE A 22 15.26 3.86 20.89
CA PHE A 22 14.74 4.46 22.12
C PHE A 22 15.71 4.26 23.30
N GLU A 23 16.26 3.06 23.47
CA GLU A 23 17.29 2.75 24.49
C GLU A 23 18.54 3.61 24.29
N PHE A 24 19.03 3.73 23.06
CA PHE A 24 20.18 4.59 22.74
C PHE A 24 19.93 6.06 23.15
N VAL A 25 18.73 6.59 22.88
CA VAL A 25 18.37 7.97 23.28
C VAL A 25 18.28 8.09 24.80
N ASN A 26 17.79 7.06 25.48
CA ASN A 26 17.64 7.06 26.93
C ASN A 26 19.00 6.95 27.65
N GLU A 27 19.92 6.12 27.15
CA GLU A 27 21.29 5.99 27.68
C GLU A 27 22.11 7.27 27.51
N ASN A 28 21.85 8.03 26.44
CA ASN A 28 22.54 9.29 26.16
C ASN A 28 21.76 10.52 26.67
N ARG A 29 20.75 10.33 27.51
CA ARG A 29 19.87 11.40 28.01
C ARG A 29 20.62 12.50 28.77
N ASP A 30 21.68 12.16 29.49
CA ASP A 30 22.48 13.12 30.26
C ASP A 30 23.36 14.01 29.36
N ALA A 31 23.69 13.54 28.15
CA ALA A 31 24.43 14.30 27.14
C ALA A 31 23.51 15.18 26.26
N ILE A 32 22.19 14.98 26.33
CA ILE A 32 21.20 15.64 25.48
C ILE A 32 20.37 16.61 26.33
N SER A 33 20.24 17.86 25.89
CA SER A 33 19.34 18.81 26.54
C SER A 33 17.91 18.26 26.63
N ASN A 34 17.25 18.39 27.79
CA ASN A 34 15.89 17.88 28.03
C ASN A 34 14.89 18.28 26.93
N GLY A 35 15.00 19.49 26.37
CA GLY A 35 14.13 19.94 25.28
C GLY A 35 14.38 19.22 23.95
N VAL A 36 15.62 18.84 23.66
CA VAL A 36 15.99 18.06 22.48
C VAL A 36 15.60 16.60 22.66
N CYS A 37 15.83 16.03 23.86
CA CYS A 37 15.39 14.69 24.23
C CYS A 37 13.87 14.51 24.01
N MET A 38 13.07 15.46 24.48
CA MET A 38 11.62 15.43 24.29
C MET A 38 11.20 15.51 22.82
N LYS A 39 11.92 16.28 21.99
CA LYS A 39 11.68 16.32 20.53
C LYS A 39 12.02 14.98 19.86
N ILE A 40 13.15 14.36 20.23
CA ILE A 40 13.54 13.06 19.68
C ILE A 40 12.50 11.99 20.01
N ILE A 41 12.06 11.92 21.27
CA ILE A 41 11.02 10.97 21.70
C ILE A 41 9.72 11.21 20.93
N ARG A 42 9.36 12.47 20.68
CA ARG A 42 8.19 12.80 19.84
C ARG A 42 8.34 12.26 18.41
N PHE A 43 9.48 12.49 17.76
CA PHE A 43 9.72 11.97 16.42
C PHE A 43 9.69 10.44 16.35
N ILE A 44 10.25 9.76 17.36
CA ILE A 44 10.17 8.29 17.46
C ILE A 44 8.72 7.83 17.55
N LYS A 45 7.90 8.51 18.36
CA LYS A 45 6.47 8.21 18.47
C LYS A 45 5.73 8.44 17.16
N ASP A 46 6.02 9.53 16.44
CA ASP A 46 5.40 9.83 15.14
C ASP A 46 5.76 8.75 14.09
N VAL A 47 6.98 8.19 14.14
CA VAL A 47 7.40 7.06 13.30
C VAL A 47 6.66 5.77 13.67
N ASP A 48 6.53 5.46 14.95
CA ASP A 48 5.81 4.27 15.43
C ASP A 48 4.33 4.31 15.01
N GLU A 49 3.65 5.44 15.18
CA GLU A 49 2.27 5.65 14.73
C GLU A 49 2.13 5.47 13.20
N SER A 50 3.10 5.97 12.42
CA SER A 50 3.10 5.81 10.97
C SER A 50 3.25 4.34 10.53
N ILE A 51 4.09 3.58 11.25
CA ILE A 51 4.27 2.15 11.02
C ILE A 51 2.97 1.40 11.36
N GLU A 52 2.38 1.64 12.53
CA GLU A 52 1.13 0.99 12.93
C GLU A 52 -0.01 1.29 11.95
N ASN A 53 -0.10 2.53 11.45
CA ASN A 53 -1.09 2.90 10.44
C ASN A 53 -0.87 2.15 9.13
N THR A 54 0.38 2.00 8.68
CA THR A 54 0.70 1.28 7.43
C THR A 54 0.35 -0.20 7.54
N VAL A 55 0.70 -0.83 8.66
CA VAL A 55 0.36 -2.23 8.96
C VAL A 55 -1.16 -2.40 9.10
N GLY A 56 -1.84 -1.41 9.68
CA GLY A 56 -3.29 -1.38 9.75
C GLY A 56 -3.95 -1.40 8.38
N LEU A 57 -3.41 -0.67 7.40
CA LEU A 57 -3.92 -0.68 6.02
C LEU A 57 -3.72 -2.04 5.34
N GLU A 58 -2.55 -2.66 5.50
CA GLU A 58 -2.26 -4.00 4.97
C GLU A 58 -3.18 -5.06 5.58
N MET A 59 -3.38 -5.04 6.90
CA MET A 59 -4.23 -6.01 7.61
C MET A 59 -5.73 -5.84 7.35
N HIS A 60 -6.18 -4.62 7.03
CA HIS A 60 -7.59 -4.27 6.89
C HIS A 60 -8.01 -4.00 5.45
N GLY A 61 -7.40 -4.67 4.47
CA GLY A 61 -7.84 -4.65 3.07
C GLY A 61 -9.33 -4.96 2.87
N THR A 62 -9.75 -5.08 1.60
CA THR A 62 -11.18 -5.26 1.29
C THR A 62 -11.76 -6.51 1.98
N PRO A 63 -12.91 -6.42 2.67
CA PRO A 63 -13.48 -7.59 3.33
C PRO A 63 -13.86 -8.67 2.32
N ILE A 64 -13.47 -9.93 2.61
CA ILE A 64 -13.70 -11.11 1.76
C ILE A 64 -15.17 -11.27 1.34
N SER A 65 -16.11 -10.84 2.18
CA SER A 65 -17.54 -10.85 1.89
C SER A 65 -17.95 -9.94 0.73
N LEU A 66 -17.33 -8.76 0.60
CA LEU A 66 -17.60 -7.82 -0.48
C LEU A 66 -17.06 -8.37 -1.82
N ARG A 67 -15.88 -9.00 -1.78
CA ARG A 67 -15.31 -9.68 -2.97
C ARG A 67 -16.20 -10.84 -3.44
N ALA A 68 -16.69 -11.65 -2.50
CA ALA A 68 -17.62 -12.73 -2.81
C ALA A 68 -18.93 -12.19 -3.42
N TYR A 69 -19.47 -11.08 -2.89
CA TYR A 69 -20.63 -10.42 -3.47
C TYR A 69 -20.38 -9.94 -4.91
N CYS A 70 -19.25 -9.27 -5.17
CA CYS A 70 -18.88 -8.82 -6.52
C CYS A 70 -18.78 -10.01 -7.50
N LEU A 71 -18.19 -11.12 -7.07
CA LEU A 71 -18.07 -12.33 -7.88
C LEU A 71 -19.45 -12.91 -8.22
N VAL A 72 -20.34 -13.04 -7.22
CA VAL A 72 -21.73 -13.49 -7.44
C VAL A 72 -22.46 -12.56 -8.41
N PHE A 73 -22.28 -11.24 -8.26
CA PHE A 73 -22.88 -10.25 -9.15
C PHE A 73 -22.42 -10.43 -10.62
N ILE A 74 -21.12 -10.61 -10.86
CA ILE A 74 -20.57 -10.82 -12.21
C ILE A 74 -21.14 -12.06 -12.88
N TYR A 75 -21.45 -13.12 -12.12
CA TYR A 75 -22.04 -14.34 -12.68
C TYR A 75 -23.55 -14.26 -12.88
N VAL A 76 -24.29 -13.63 -11.95
CA VAL A 76 -25.75 -13.54 -12.01
C VAL A 76 -26.22 -12.46 -13.00
N PHE A 77 -25.49 -11.35 -13.09
CA PHE A 77 -25.89 -10.22 -13.93
C PHE A 77 -26.04 -10.57 -15.42
N PRO A 78 -25.12 -11.30 -16.09
CA PRO A 78 -25.27 -11.72 -17.47
C PRO A 78 -26.49 -12.62 -17.71
N ILE A 79 -26.84 -13.46 -16.73
CA ILE A 79 -27.99 -14.39 -16.82
C ILE A 79 -29.30 -13.61 -16.89
N VAL A 80 -29.40 -12.45 -16.25
CA VAL A 80 -30.60 -11.61 -16.28
C VAL A 80 -30.55 -10.61 -17.45
N PHE A 81 -29.39 -10.02 -17.67
CA PHE A 81 -29.21 -8.93 -18.63
C PHE A 81 -29.27 -9.41 -20.10
N ILE A 82 -28.60 -10.52 -20.43
CA ILE A 82 -28.52 -11.00 -21.82
C ILE A 82 -29.90 -11.42 -22.37
N PRO A 83 -30.75 -12.19 -21.65
CA PRO A 83 -32.07 -12.54 -22.16
C PRO A 83 -32.98 -11.33 -22.40
N THR A 84 -32.87 -10.31 -21.55
CA THR A 84 -33.59 -9.04 -21.71
C THR A 84 -33.14 -8.35 -22.99
N LEU A 85 -31.83 -8.28 -23.23
CA LEU A 85 -31.23 -7.68 -24.42
C LEU A 85 -31.61 -8.43 -25.72
N VAL A 86 -31.75 -9.76 -25.64
CA VAL A 86 -32.27 -10.57 -26.76
C VAL A 86 -33.74 -10.28 -27.02
N ASN A 87 -34.58 -10.20 -25.99
CA ASN A 87 -36.01 -9.94 -26.15
C ASN A 87 -36.27 -8.59 -26.84
N ASP A 88 -35.56 -7.54 -26.40
CA ASP A 88 -35.80 -6.18 -26.87
C ASP A 88 -35.19 -5.89 -28.25
N LEU A 89 -34.05 -6.52 -28.59
CA LEU A 89 -33.22 -6.08 -29.72
C LEU A 89 -32.87 -7.17 -30.75
N ALA A 90 -33.02 -8.45 -30.43
CA ALA A 90 -32.55 -9.53 -31.32
C ALA A 90 -33.36 -9.64 -32.62
N ALA A 91 -34.65 -9.28 -32.60
CA ALA A 91 -35.46 -9.28 -33.82
C ALA A 91 -34.99 -8.24 -34.86
N SER A 92 -34.39 -7.14 -34.40
CA SER A 92 -33.99 -6.01 -35.24
C SER A 92 -32.54 -6.10 -35.69
N SER A 93 -31.62 -6.47 -34.79
CA SER A 93 -30.19 -6.61 -35.13
C SER A 93 -29.48 -7.58 -34.19
N PRO A 94 -29.43 -8.89 -34.54
CA PRO A 94 -28.74 -9.89 -33.74
C PRO A 94 -27.25 -9.59 -33.53
N LEU A 95 -26.58 -8.97 -34.50
CA LEU A 95 -25.17 -8.62 -34.39
C LEU A 95 -24.91 -7.59 -33.28
N VAL A 96 -25.80 -6.61 -33.11
CA VAL A 96 -25.69 -5.61 -32.04
C VAL A 96 -25.84 -6.25 -30.66
N VAL A 97 -26.72 -7.25 -30.53
CA VAL A 97 -26.90 -8.03 -29.30
C VAL A 97 -25.61 -8.76 -28.91
N TYR A 98 -24.98 -9.46 -29.86
CA TYR A 98 -23.72 -10.17 -29.60
C TYR A 98 -22.57 -9.22 -29.24
N CYS A 99 -22.45 -8.08 -29.95
CA CYS A 99 -21.45 -7.07 -29.62
C CYS A 99 -21.65 -6.48 -28.22
N LEU A 100 -22.88 -6.12 -27.86
CA LEU A 100 -23.21 -5.58 -26.54
C LEU A 100 -22.94 -6.61 -25.42
N ALA A 101 -23.29 -7.88 -25.63
CA ALA A 101 -23.03 -8.95 -24.68
C ALA A 101 -21.53 -9.18 -24.46
N MET A 102 -20.74 -9.19 -25.54
CA MET A 102 -19.27 -9.30 -25.48
C MET A 102 -18.64 -8.13 -24.72
N ILE A 103 -19.04 -6.89 -25.04
CA ILE A 103 -18.52 -5.69 -24.39
C ILE A 103 -18.90 -5.67 -22.90
N HIS A 104 -20.14 -6.02 -22.55
CA HIS A 104 -20.57 -6.08 -21.15
C HIS A 104 -19.80 -7.12 -20.35
N GLY A 105 -19.63 -8.33 -20.89
CA GLY A 105 -18.82 -9.37 -20.25
C GLY A 105 -17.38 -8.91 -20.04
N PHE A 106 -16.78 -8.32 -21.07
CA PHE A 106 -15.42 -7.77 -20.97
C PHE A 106 -15.30 -6.70 -19.88
N ILE A 107 -16.24 -5.75 -19.81
CA ILE A 107 -16.22 -4.68 -18.80
C ILE A 107 -16.31 -5.27 -17.38
N LEU A 108 -17.24 -6.19 -17.12
CA LEU A 108 -17.44 -6.76 -15.79
C LEU A 108 -16.19 -7.50 -15.27
N ILE A 109 -15.56 -8.30 -16.12
CA ILE A 109 -14.35 -9.05 -15.74
C ILE A 109 -13.17 -8.09 -15.60
N SER A 110 -13.05 -7.09 -16.47
CA SER A 110 -11.99 -6.08 -16.37
C SER A 110 -12.09 -5.28 -15.07
N LEU A 111 -13.30 -4.86 -14.67
CA LEU A 111 -13.52 -4.15 -13.41
C LEU A 111 -13.20 -5.03 -12.19
N TYR A 112 -13.49 -6.33 -12.26
CA TYR A 112 -13.10 -7.27 -11.21
C TYR A 112 -11.58 -7.35 -11.06
N ASN A 113 -10.88 -7.53 -12.18
CA ASN A 113 -9.42 -7.64 -12.18
C ASN A 113 -8.74 -6.36 -11.67
N VAL A 114 -9.26 -5.18 -12.04
CA VAL A 114 -8.74 -3.90 -11.52
C VAL A 114 -8.97 -3.79 -10.02
N GLN A 115 -10.13 -4.19 -9.50
CA GLN A 115 -10.39 -4.18 -8.06
C GLN A 115 -9.46 -5.14 -7.29
N ASP A 116 -9.18 -6.31 -7.85
CA ASP A 116 -8.24 -7.29 -7.27
C ASP A 116 -6.82 -6.73 -7.24
N ALA A 117 -6.37 -6.08 -8.33
CA ALA A 117 -5.06 -5.44 -8.40
C ALA A 117 -4.92 -4.20 -7.50
N MET A 118 -6.02 -3.54 -7.11
CA MET A 118 -6.00 -2.42 -6.16
C MET A 118 -6.12 -2.87 -4.70
N GLU A 119 -6.39 -4.16 -4.44
CA GLU A 119 -6.67 -4.67 -3.10
C GLU A 119 -5.40 -4.71 -2.23
N ASP A 120 -4.25 -5.03 -2.84
CA ASP A 120 -2.94 -5.02 -2.16
C ASP A 120 -1.96 -4.07 -2.88
N PRO A 121 -1.80 -2.82 -2.41
CA PRO A 121 -0.93 -1.84 -3.06
C PRO A 121 0.57 -2.07 -2.77
N PHE A 122 0.92 -3.08 -1.98
CA PHE A 122 2.30 -3.33 -1.53
C PHE A 122 2.93 -4.59 -2.17
N ASP A 123 2.15 -5.42 -2.87
CA ASP A 123 2.62 -6.69 -3.45
C ASP A 123 3.56 -6.56 -4.65
N GLN A 124 3.65 -5.35 -5.24
CA GLN A 124 4.48 -5.02 -6.41
C GLN A 124 4.08 -5.77 -7.69
N VAL A 125 2.85 -6.29 -7.77
CA VAL A 125 2.30 -6.98 -8.93
C VAL A 125 1.43 -6.03 -9.77
N GLY A 126 0.69 -5.13 -9.13
CA GLY A 126 -0.20 -4.17 -9.76
C GLY A 126 0.55 -3.06 -10.51
N LEU A 127 -0.06 -2.56 -11.59
CA LEU A 127 0.48 -1.45 -12.36
C LEU A 127 0.51 -0.13 -11.55
N ASP A 128 -0.40 0.00 -10.58
CA ASP A 128 -0.62 1.20 -9.78
C ASP A 128 -0.16 1.02 -8.32
N ASP A 129 0.77 0.09 -8.10
CA ASP A 129 1.31 -0.19 -6.78
C ASP A 129 2.25 0.92 -6.29
N ILE A 130 2.36 1.01 -4.96
CA ILE A 130 3.27 1.96 -4.32
C ILE A 130 4.70 1.51 -4.59
N LYS A 131 5.50 2.36 -5.24
CA LYS A 131 6.91 2.09 -5.54
C LYS A 131 7.76 2.15 -4.27
N LEU A 132 7.87 1.03 -3.57
CA LEU A 132 8.63 0.93 -2.32
C LEU A 132 10.11 1.31 -2.47
N GLU A 133 10.67 1.11 -3.65
CA GLU A 133 12.06 1.46 -4.00
C GLU A 133 12.30 2.98 -4.09
N GLU A 134 11.28 3.79 -4.32
CA GLU A 134 11.43 5.25 -4.37
C GLU A 134 11.52 5.88 -2.97
N PHE A 135 11.06 5.16 -1.94
CA PHE A 135 11.11 5.59 -0.54
C PHE A 135 12.42 5.23 0.18
N HIS A 136 13.47 4.82 -0.55
CA HIS A 136 14.76 4.56 0.04
C HIS A 136 15.31 5.80 0.75
N PHE A 137 15.66 5.65 2.03
CA PHE A 137 16.30 6.69 2.80
C PHE A 137 17.71 6.94 2.22
N GLU A 138 17.83 7.94 1.35
CA GLU A 138 19.15 8.43 0.94
C GLU A 138 19.81 9.06 2.17
N LYS A 139 20.91 8.44 2.63
CA LYS A 139 21.77 9.08 3.62
C LYS A 139 22.17 10.45 3.04
N PRO A 140 21.87 11.57 3.72
CA PRO A 140 22.29 12.87 3.23
C PRO A 140 23.82 12.87 3.14
N GLY A 141 24.33 12.96 1.91
CA GLY A 141 25.76 13.03 1.64
C GLY A 141 26.33 14.31 2.27
N LYS A 142 27.23 14.13 3.24
CA LYS A 142 28.12 15.16 3.82
C LYS A 142 27.43 16.49 4.19
N LEU A 143 26.56 16.47 5.20
CA LEU A 143 26.08 17.72 5.83
C LEU A 143 27.00 18.23 6.95
N PHE A 144 28.04 17.47 7.31
CA PHE A 144 29.00 17.81 8.36
C PHE A 144 30.44 17.75 7.84
N ASP A 145 30.74 18.50 6.78
CA ASP A 145 32.13 18.91 6.57
C ASP A 145 32.44 19.97 7.64
N THR A 146 33.05 19.53 8.74
CA THR A 146 33.64 20.41 9.75
C THR A 146 34.55 21.42 9.03
N PRO A 147 34.43 22.74 9.29
CA PRO A 147 35.34 23.72 8.70
C PRO A 147 36.77 23.30 9.02
N GLN A 148 37.59 23.12 7.98
CA GLN A 148 39.01 22.88 8.18
C GLN A 148 39.59 24.03 8.98
N GLU A 149 40.12 23.69 10.15
CA GLU A 149 40.88 24.56 11.00
C GLU A 149 42.07 25.11 10.18
N GLN A 150 41.90 26.32 9.64
CA GLN A 150 42.99 27.10 9.08
C GLN A 150 43.86 27.56 10.23
N THR A 151 44.70 26.66 10.75
CA THR A 151 45.93 27.06 11.42
C THR A 151 46.89 27.61 10.37
N ALA A 152 46.99 28.94 10.31
CA ALA A 152 48.18 29.62 9.82
C ALA A 152 49.40 29.17 10.66
N PRO A 153 50.61 29.11 10.09
CA PRO A 153 51.32 30.31 9.64
C PRO A 153 51.65 30.38 8.14
#